data_AF-A0AB73ABW0-F1
#
_entry.id   AF-A0AB73ABW0-F1
#
_cell.length_a   1.000
_cell.length_b   1.000
_cell.length_c   1.000
_cell.angle_alpha   90.00
_cell.angle_beta   90.00
_cell.angle_gamma   90.00
#
_symmetry.space_group_name_H-M   'P 1'
#
loop_
_entity.id
_entity.type
_entity.pdbx_description
1 polymer ?
#
loop_
_entity_poly.entity_id
_entity_poly.type
_entity_poly.pdbx_seq_one_letter_code
_entity_poly.pdbx_strand_id
1 'polypeptide(L)'
;MQVTLSNTDYTVDAQSAKNMVNVGSYAIKLTKSGIDKVKAANPKMSFTDIANTSGTYTINKADAVITVDDAAFNYDAQSHSIPVGNVHVTGVVSGEALDYTLTANSRTDIGTQIVTISLGEGTVNNNYSITATDTAELTINPTLLLPSTGGIGLLPFVFLGMIFIFSGFFYFIHRKKKAGEQR
;
A
#
# COMPACT_ATOMS: atom_id res chain seq x y z
N MET A 1 27.32 -47.01 -3.71
CA MET A 1 27.02 -47.28 -2.29
C MET A 1 26.19 -46.09 -1.76
N GLN A 2 24.99 -46.39 -1.25
CA GLN A 2 23.98 -45.46 -0.72
C GLN A 2 24.36 -44.82 0.63
N VAL A 3 24.55 -43.50 0.76
CA VAL A 3 24.46 -42.81 2.08
C VAL A 3 23.09 -42.17 2.17
N THR A 4 22.34 -42.45 3.24
CA THR A 4 21.06 -41.79 3.51
C THR A 4 21.26 -40.77 4.62
N LEU A 5 21.05 -39.50 4.30
CA LEU A 5 21.09 -38.38 5.23
C LEU A 5 19.69 -37.80 5.40
N SER A 6 19.44 -37.19 6.55
CA SER A 6 18.17 -36.58 6.93
C SER A 6 18.39 -35.14 7.37
N ASN A 7 17.31 -34.38 7.59
CA ASN A 7 17.41 -32.96 7.96
C ASN A 7 18.23 -32.72 9.25
N THR A 8 18.25 -33.68 10.19
CA THR A 8 19.03 -33.57 11.44
C THR A 8 20.54 -33.83 11.24
N ASP A 9 20.94 -34.34 10.08
CA ASP A 9 22.34 -34.52 9.71
C ASP A 9 22.95 -33.25 9.12
N TYR A 10 22.16 -32.19 8.96
CA TYR A 10 22.58 -30.88 8.50
C TYR A 10 22.34 -29.81 9.56
N THR A 11 23.13 -28.74 9.50
CA THR A 11 22.95 -27.54 10.31
C THR A 11 23.17 -26.31 9.45
N VAL A 12 22.52 -25.23 9.83
CA VAL A 12 22.80 -23.87 9.37
C VAL A 12 23.70 -23.20 10.42
N ASP A 13 24.54 -22.24 10.05
CA ASP A 13 25.23 -21.45 11.08
C ASP A 13 24.24 -20.69 11.97
N ALA A 14 24.62 -20.47 13.24
CA ALA A 14 23.75 -19.92 14.26
C ALA A 14 23.36 -18.45 14.05
N GLN A 15 24.09 -17.70 13.20
CA GLN A 15 23.71 -16.32 12.82
C GLN A 15 22.49 -16.31 11.89
N SER A 16 22.20 -17.42 11.23
CA SER A 16 21.21 -17.53 10.15
C SER A 16 19.96 -18.34 10.54
N ALA A 17 19.87 -18.77 11.79
CA ALA A 17 19.04 -19.88 12.23
C ALA A 17 17.70 -19.50 12.91
N LYS A 18 17.02 -18.44 12.47
CA LYS A 18 15.56 -18.37 12.70
C LYS A 18 14.86 -18.76 11.40
N ASN A 19 14.71 -20.07 11.22
CA ASN A 19 13.86 -20.74 10.24
C ASN A 19 14.18 -20.58 8.74
N MET A 20 15.26 -19.90 8.35
CA MET A 20 15.58 -19.65 6.92
C MET A 20 14.35 -19.15 6.15
N VAL A 21 13.71 -18.10 6.65
CA VAL A 21 12.48 -17.55 6.06
C VAL A 21 12.70 -16.24 5.31
N ASN A 22 13.79 -15.53 5.63
CA ASN A 22 14.09 -14.23 5.07
C ASN A 22 15.05 -14.34 3.88
N VAL A 23 15.14 -13.29 3.07
CA VAL A 23 16.14 -13.21 2.01
C VAL A 23 17.54 -13.38 2.62
N GLY A 24 18.39 -14.14 1.92
CA GLY A 24 19.75 -14.36 2.40
C GLY A 24 20.44 -15.54 1.75
N SER A 25 21.71 -15.69 2.12
CA SER A 25 22.55 -16.81 1.74
C SER A 25 22.94 -17.57 3.00
N TYR A 26 22.61 -18.85 3.05
CA TYR A 26 22.69 -19.70 4.22
C TYR A 26 23.71 -20.80 3.99
N ALA A 27 24.75 -20.85 4.82
CA ALA A 27 25.73 -21.92 4.78
C ALA A 27 25.17 -23.17 5.47
N ILE A 28 25.00 -24.24 4.70
CA ILE A 28 24.54 -25.55 5.18
C ILE A 28 25.75 -26.47 5.32
N LYS A 29 25.92 -27.05 6.51
CA LYS A 29 27.03 -27.96 6.84
C LYS A 29 26.48 -29.28 7.39
N LEU A 30 27.27 -30.34 7.30
CA LEU A 30 26.96 -31.57 8.01
C LEU A 30 27.15 -31.36 9.52
N THR A 31 26.22 -31.92 10.31
CA THR A 31 26.44 -32.09 11.74
C THR A 31 27.46 -33.19 11.99
N LYS A 32 27.90 -33.35 13.24
CA LYS A 32 28.74 -34.48 13.64
C LYS A 32 28.10 -35.83 13.27
N SER A 33 26.79 -35.98 13.46
CA SER A 33 26.03 -37.18 13.06
C SER A 33 26.11 -37.42 11.55
N GLY A 34 25.90 -36.37 10.74
CA GLY A 34 25.99 -36.47 9.29
C GLY A 34 27.38 -36.89 8.81
N ILE A 35 28.44 -36.31 9.39
CA ILE A 35 29.83 -36.68 9.09
C ILE A 35 30.08 -38.16 9.43
N ASP A 36 29.60 -38.62 10.59
CA ASP A 36 29.80 -40.00 11.04
C ASP A 36 29.10 -41.00 10.10
N LYS A 37 27.88 -40.69 9.64
CA LYS A 37 27.17 -41.51 8.64
C LYS A 37 27.92 -41.58 7.31
N VAL A 38 28.45 -40.47 6.82
CA VAL A 38 29.24 -40.44 5.57
C VAL A 38 30.51 -41.29 5.72
N LYS A 39 31.22 -41.19 6.84
CA LYS A 39 32.43 -42.00 7.12
C LYS A 39 32.12 -43.49 7.25
N ALA A 40 31.09 -43.84 8.03
CA ALA A 40 30.68 -45.23 8.25
C ALA A 40 30.27 -45.91 6.95
N ALA A 41 29.60 -45.17 6.07
CA ALA A 41 29.27 -45.67 4.76
C ALA A 41 30.54 -45.88 3.93
N ASN A 42 31.52 -44.96 3.93
CA ASN A 42 32.70 -44.99 3.05
C ASN A 42 34.02 -45.38 3.77
N PRO A 43 34.17 -46.60 4.31
CA PRO A 43 35.31 -46.97 5.19
C PRO A 43 36.66 -47.04 4.46
N LYS A 44 36.68 -47.09 3.13
CA LYS A 44 37.90 -47.11 2.31
C LYS A 44 38.38 -45.71 1.89
N MET A 45 37.63 -44.65 2.22
CA MET A 45 37.95 -43.28 1.85
C MET A 45 38.44 -42.49 3.07
N SER A 46 39.34 -41.54 2.84
CA SER A 46 39.76 -40.57 3.83
C SER A 46 39.13 -39.21 3.52
N PHE A 47 38.58 -38.55 4.54
CA PHE A 47 37.94 -37.24 4.42
C PHE A 47 38.70 -36.23 5.28
N THR A 48 39.52 -35.40 4.65
CA THR A 48 40.38 -34.44 5.34
C THR A 48 39.64 -33.19 5.82
N ASP A 49 38.61 -32.74 5.10
CA ASP A 49 37.97 -31.43 5.38
C ASP A 49 36.43 -31.46 5.34
N ILE A 50 35.83 -32.63 5.56
CA ILE A 50 34.37 -32.81 5.51
C ILE A 50 33.62 -31.96 6.55
N ALA A 51 34.28 -31.58 7.65
CA ALA A 51 33.70 -30.72 8.68
C ALA A 51 33.58 -29.24 8.24
N ASN A 52 34.45 -28.78 7.34
CA ASN A 52 34.42 -27.41 6.83
C ASN A 52 33.74 -27.30 5.46
N THR A 53 33.42 -28.42 4.83
CA THR A 53 32.63 -28.46 3.60
C THR A 53 31.24 -27.90 3.86
N SER A 54 30.83 -26.91 3.05
CA SER A 54 29.51 -26.31 3.12
C SER A 54 28.86 -26.23 1.75
N GLY A 55 27.54 -26.36 1.70
CA GLY A 55 26.71 -25.96 0.58
C GLY A 55 26.04 -24.63 0.88
N THR A 56 25.66 -23.91 -0.17
CA THR A 56 24.94 -22.64 -0.04
C THR A 56 23.47 -22.84 -0.38
N TYR A 57 22.59 -22.37 0.48
CA TYR A 57 21.16 -22.24 0.18
C TYR A 57 20.81 -20.75 0.11
N THR A 58 20.21 -20.32 -1.00
CA THR A 58 19.87 -18.91 -1.22
C THR A 58 18.36 -18.73 -1.24
N ILE A 59 17.88 -17.76 -0.48
CA ILE A 59 16.51 -17.25 -0.56
C ILE A 59 16.57 -15.92 -1.28
N ASN A 60 15.96 -15.88 -2.45
CA ASN A 60 15.81 -14.66 -3.24
C ASN A 60 14.61 -13.85 -2.75
N LYS A 61 14.61 -12.56 -3.07
CA LYS A 61 13.44 -11.71 -2.83
C LYS A 61 12.23 -12.23 -3.61
N ALA A 62 11.07 -12.15 -2.99
CA ALA A 62 9.80 -12.34 -3.67
C ALA A 62 9.36 -11.02 -4.33
N ASP A 63 8.62 -11.10 -5.43
CA ASP A 63 8.05 -9.90 -6.05
C ASP A 63 6.76 -9.51 -5.33
N ALA A 64 6.61 -8.22 -5.03
CA ALA A 64 5.38 -7.67 -4.47
C ALA A 64 4.99 -6.38 -5.18
N VAL A 65 3.68 -6.10 -5.23
CA VAL A 65 3.14 -4.90 -5.88
C VAL A 65 2.15 -4.23 -4.95
N ILE A 66 2.26 -2.91 -4.82
CA ILE A 66 1.31 -2.05 -4.12
C ILE A 66 0.67 -1.14 -5.16
N THR A 67 -0.65 -1.19 -5.27
CA THR A 67 -1.45 -0.29 -6.11
C THR A 67 -2.47 0.45 -5.24
N VAL A 68 -2.96 1.58 -5.74
CA VAL A 68 -3.93 2.40 -5.02
C VAL A 68 -4.99 2.93 -5.97
N ASP A 69 -6.25 2.73 -5.61
CA ASP A 69 -7.39 3.22 -6.38
C ASP A 69 -7.75 4.66 -6.00
N ASP A 70 -8.23 5.42 -6.99
CA ASP A 70 -8.76 6.78 -6.80
C ASP A 70 -9.89 6.83 -5.77
N ALA A 71 -10.05 7.99 -5.13
CA ALA A 71 -11.18 8.27 -4.25
C ALA A 71 -11.79 9.63 -4.54
N ALA A 72 -13.12 9.70 -4.50
CA ALA A 72 -13.86 10.93 -4.72
C ALA A 72 -14.89 11.16 -3.62
N PHE A 73 -14.98 12.40 -3.17
CA PHE A 73 -15.90 12.86 -2.13
C PHE A 73 -16.63 14.12 -2.58
N ASN A 74 -17.73 14.47 -1.93
CA ASN A 74 -18.40 15.76 -2.12
C ASN A 74 -17.92 16.74 -1.04
N TYR A 75 -17.80 18.02 -1.39
CA TYR A 75 -17.38 19.04 -0.43
C TYR A 75 -18.37 19.17 0.74
N ASP A 76 -17.87 18.90 1.94
CA ASP A 76 -18.60 18.97 3.22
C ASP A 76 -17.85 19.79 4.28
N ALA A 77 -16.84 20.56 3.85
CA ALA A 77 -15.92 21.32 4.69
C ALA A 77 -15.12 20.46 5.70
N GLN A 78 -15.02 19.15 5.48
CA GLN A 78 -14.13 18.24 6.22
C GLN A 78 -12.96 17.77 5.37
N SER A 79 -11.90 17.31 6.03
CA SER A 79 -10.77 16.69 5.34
C SER A 79 -11.09 15.24 5.00
N HIS A 80 -10.82 14.85 3.76
CA HIS A 80 -10.91 13.48 3.27
C HIS A 80 -9.56 12.95 2.87
N SER A 81 -9.45 11.62 2.83
CA SER A 81 -8.27 10.88 2.41
C SER A 81 -8.70 9.59 1.73
N ILE A 82 -7.85 9.08 0.84
CA ILE A 82 -7.99 7.74 0.27
C ILE A 82 -7.99 6.74 1.42
N PRO A 83 -9.06 5.94 1.60
CA PRO A 83 -9.15 4.98 2.68
C PRO A 83 -8.23 3.78 2.40
N VAL A 84 -7.82 3.11 3.47
CA VAL A 84 -6.94 1.92 3.36
C VAL A 84 -7.52 0.79 2.50
N GLY A 85 -8.85 0.73 2.37
CA GLY A 85 -9.53 -0.26 1.51
C GLY A 85 -9.34 -0.06 0.01
N ASN A 86 -8.82 1.09 -0.42
CA ASN A 86 -8.45 1.37 -1.81
C ASN A 86 -7.01 0.96 -2.12
N VAL A 87 -6.24 0.49 -1.13
CA VAL A 87 -4.86 0.03 -1.34
C VAL A 87 -4.85 -1.49 -1.49
N HIS A 88 -4.25 -1.96 -2.57
CA HIS A 88 -4.12 -3.39 -2.86
C HIS A 88 -2.66 -3.79 -2.80
N VAL A 89 -2.39 -4.82 -2.00
CA VAL A 89 -1.04 -5.40 -1.86
C VAL A 89 -1.08 -6.84 -2.34
N THR A 90 -0.21 -7.18 -3.29
CA THR A 90 -0.12 -8.52 -3.88
C THR A 90 1.31 -9.05 -3.85
N GLY A 91 1.47 -10.37 -3.94
CA GLY A 91 2.77 -11.04 -3.91
C GLY A 91 3.37 -11.25 -2.51
N VAL A 92 2.68 -10.81 -1.46
CA VAL A 92 3.13 -10.92 -0.07
C VAL A 92 2.65 -12.23 0.56
N VAL A 93 3.52 -12.87 1.34
CA VAL A 93 3.20 -14.08 2.09
C VAL A 93 2.10 -13.81 3.12
N SER A 94 1.14 -14.75 3.24
CA SER A 94 0.03 -14.63 4.20
C SER A 94 0.54 -14.41 5.64
N GLY A 95 0.09 -13.32 6.26
CA GLY A 95 0.48 -12.93 7.62
C GLY A 95 1.66 -11.95 7.69
N GLU A 96 2.32 -11.66 6.57
CA GLU A 96 3.28 -10.56 6.47
C GLU A 96 2.60 -9.27 5.98
N ALA A 97 3.17 -8.14 6.34
CA ALA A 97 2.70 -6.82 5.91
C ALA A 97 3.90 -5.99 5.45
N LEU A 98 3.76 -5.34 4.30
CA LEU A 98 4.73 -4.37 3.82
C LEU A 98 4.56 -3.05 4.58
N ASP A 99 5.68 -2.39 4.84
CA ASP A 99 5.72 -1.06 5.44
C ASP A 99 5.66 -0.01 4.31
N TYR A 100 4.58 0.76 4.28
CA TYR A 100 4.35 1.82 3.31
C TYR A 100 3.38 2.87 3.88
N THR A 101 3.42 4.06 3.28
CA THR A 101 2.47 5.15 3.56
C THR A 101 1.96 5.77 2.26
N LEU A 102 0.80 6.41 2.31
CA LEU A 102 0.32 7.27 1.24
C LEU A 102 0.78 8.71 1.49
N THR A 103 1.46 9.31 0.52
CA THR A 103 1.96 10.69 0.58
C THR A 103 0.96 11.64 -0.06
N ALA A 104 0.80 12.83 0.53
CA ALA A 104 -0.21 13.81 0.13
C ALA A 104 -1.64 13.24 0.17
N ASN A 105 -1.96 12.40 1.16
CA ASN A 105 -3.27 11.77 1.29
C ASN A 105 -4.21 12.52 2.26
N SER A 106 -4.47 13.81 1.99
CA SER A 106 -5.43 14.62 2.75
C SER A 106 -5.83 15.84 1.93
N ARG A 107 -7.15 16.09 1.80
CA ARG A 107 -7.71 17.23 1.06
C ARG A 107 -9.03 17.69 1.66
N THR A 108 -9.26 19.00 1.69
CA THR A 108 -10.54 19.59 2.16
C THR A 108 -11.20 20.46 1.08
N ASP A 109 -10.39 21.13 0.28
CA ASP A 109 -10.81 22.05 -0.77
C ASP A 109 -11.22 21.31 -2.05
N ILE A 110 -12.18 21.89 -2.77
CA ILE A 110 -12.64 21.39 -4.08
C ILE A 110 -11.45 21.25 -5.03
N GLY A 111 -11.42 20.17 -5.81
CA GLY A 111 -10.38 19.87 -6.80
C GLY A 111 -9.74 18.52 -6.57
N THR A 112 -8.65 18.26 -7.29
CA THR A 112 -7.98 16.95 -7.33
C THR A 112 -6.51 17.09 -6.96
N GLN A 113 -5.98 16.10 -6.25
CA GLN A 113 -4.55 15.97 -5.99
C GLN A 113 -4.08 14.53 -6.22
N ILE A 114 -2.82 14.41 -6.65
CA ILE A 114 -2.17 13.11 -6.82
C ILE A 114 -1.62 12.63 -5.48
N VAL A 115 -2.03 11.43 -5.09
CA VAL A 115 -1.54 10.67 -3.95
C VAL A 115 -0.55 9.63 -4.47
N THR A 116 0.61 9.53 -3.82
CA THR A 116 1.65 8.56 -4.18
C THR A 116 1.93 7.60 -3.03
N ILE A 117 2.51 6.44 -3.34
CA ILE A 117 2.95 5.46 -2.35
C ILE A 117 4.42 5.74 -1.98
N SER A 118 4.74 5.68 -0.69
CA SER A 118 6.11 5.77 -0.17
C SER A 118 6.43 4.52 0.65
N LEU A 119 7.56 3.86 0.35
CA LEU A 119 7.99 2.67 1.08
C LEU A 119 8.73 3.06 2.37
N GLY A 120 8.40 2.36 3.45
CA GLY A 120 9.13 2.46 4.71
C GLY A 120 10.32 1.50 4.81
N GLU A 121 10.99 1.52 5.96
CA GLU A 121 12.19 0.73 6.25
C GLU A 121 11.90 -0.54 7.07
N GLY A 122 10.63 -0.97 7.16
CA GLY A 122 10.23 -2.20 7.83
C GLY A 122 11.03 -3.42 7.37
N THR A 123 11.44 -4.26 8.32
CA THR A 123 12.34 -5.41 8.05
C THR A 123 11.74 -6.44 7.10
N VAL A 124 10.40 -6.55 7.03
CA VAL A 124 9.69 -7.41 6.07
C VAL A 124 9.96 -6.97 4.63
N ASN A 125 10.04 -5.65 4.35
CA ASN A 125 10.27 -5.13 3.00
C ASN A 125 11.59 -5.64 2.40
N ASN A 126 12.58 -5.96 3.24
CA ASN A 126 13.86 -6.50 2.78
C ASN A 126 13.72 -7.86 2.08
N ASN A 127 12.64 -8.61 2.36
CA ASN A 127 12.37 -9.89 1.71
C ASN A 127 11.73 -9.75 0.32
N TYR A 128 11.41 -8.53 -0.12
CA TYR A 128 10.65 -8.29 -1.33
C TYR A 128 11.35 -7.34 -2.31
N SER A 129 11.09 -7.54 -3.60
CA SER A 129 11.29 -6.57 -4.66
C SER A 129 9.95 -5.87 -4.89
N ILE A 130 9.77 -4.71 -4.24
CA ILE A 130 8.46 -4.04 -4.18
C ILE A 130 8.31 -3.04 -5.32
N THR A 131 7.25 -3.19 -6.11
CA THR A 131 6.81 -2.18 -7.08
C THR A 131 5.68 -1.35 -6.47
N ALA A 132 5.95 -0.06 -6.21
CA ALA A 132 5.02 0.87 -5.58
C ALA A 132 5.03 2.24 -6.31
N THR A 133 5.02 2.19 -7.64
CA THR A 133 5.08 3.39 -8.50
C THR A 133 3.70 3.91 -8.90
N ASP A 134 2.64 3.21 -8.49
CA ASP A 134 1.27 3.57 -8.81
C ASP A 134 0.86 4.85 -8.08
N THR A 135 -0.12 5.55 -8.65
CA THR A 135 -0.62 6.83 -8.14
C THR A 135 -2.13 6.88 -8.23
N ALA A 136 -2.76 7.56 -7.28
CA ALA A 136 -4.21 7.75 -7.26
C ALA A 136 -4.59 9.23 -7.19
N GLU A 137 -5.78 9.55 -7.68
CA GLU A 137 -6.42 10.84 -7.54
C GLU A 137 -7.34 10.87 -6.32
N LEU A 138 -7.10 11.85 -5.44
CA LEU A 138 -8.04 12.24 -4.38
C LEU A 138 -8.81 13.48 -4.84
N THR A 139 -10.10 13.32 -5.10
CA THR A 139 -10.96 14.37 -5.67
C THR A 139 -12.04 14.81 -4.68
N ILE A 140 -12.15 16.12 -4.46
CA ILE A 140 -13.28 16.75 -3.76
C ILE A 140 -14.13 17.48 -4.78
N ASN A 141 -15.31 16.93 -5.05
CA ASN A 141 -16.28 17.49 -5.99
C ASN A 141 -17.02 18.69 -5.37
N PRO A 142 -17.39 19.71 -6.17
CA PRO A 142 -18.31 20.74 -5.73
C PRO A 142 -19.64 20.12 -5.29
N THR A 143 -20.13 20.51 -4.13
CA THR A 143 -21.50 20.17 -3.70
C THR A 143 -22.47 21.16 -4.32
N LEU A 144 -23.41 20.66 -5.13
CA LEU A 144 -24.51 21.47 -5.66
C LEU A 144 -25.48 21.80 -4.54
N LEU A 145 -25.55 23.07 -4.14
CA LEU A 145 -26.62 23.58 -3.31
C LEU A 145 -27.82 23.88 -4.22
N LEU A 146 -28.87 23.06 -4.13
CA LEU A 146 -30.14 23.42 -4.75
C LEU A 146 -30.70 24.65 -4.04
N PRO A 147 -31.16 25.68 -4.77
CA PRO A 147 -31.79 26.83 -4.13
C PRO A 147 -33.03 26.34 -3.36
N SER A 148 -33.09 26.65 -2.07
CA SER A 148 -34.31 26.51 -1.26
C SER A 148 -35.42 27.24 -2.00
N THR A 149 -36.39 26.49 -2.52
CA THR A 149 -37.55 27.05 -3.19
C THR A 149 -38.53 27.55 -2.13
N GLY A 150 -38.17 28.62 -1.42
CA GLY A 150 -39.01 29.17 -0.37
C GLY A 150 -38.33 30.25 0.45
N GLY A 151 -38.77 31.49 0.25
CA GLY A 151 -38.47 32.61 1.14
C GLY A 151 -37.65 33.72 0.46
N ILE A 152 -38.27 34.90 0.39
CA ILE A 152 -37.64 36.16 -0.01
C ILE A 152 -36.65 36.53 1.11
N GLY A 153 -35.41 36.04 1.02
CA GLY A 153 -34.36 36.30 2.00
C GLY A 153 -33.00 36.11 1.36
N LEU A 154 -32.08 37.05 1.61
CA LEU A 154 -30.69 37.00 1.18
C LEU A 154 -30.08 35.65 1.53
N LEU A 155 -29.83 34.82 0.52
CA LEU A 155 -29.10 33.56 0.68
C LEU A 155 -27.59 33.85 0.58
N PRO A 156 -26.77 33.46 1.57
CA PRO A 156 -25.33 33.40 1.37
C PRO A 156 -25.04 32.26 0.38
N PHE A 157 -24.46 32.59 -0.78
CA PHE A 157 -23.92 31.60 -1.71
C PHE A 157 -22.46 31.35 -1.34
N VAL A 158 -22.09 30.09 -1.08
CA VAL A 158 -20.69 29.69 -0.96
C VAL A 158 -20.21 29.30 -2.35
N PHE A 159 -19.31 30.10 -2.93
CA PHE A 159 -18.61 29.76 -4.15
C PHE A 159 -17.12 29.82 -3.84
N LEU A 160 -16.41 28.71 -4.06
CA LEU A 160 -14.95 28.64 -4.01
C LEU A 160 -14.32 28.96 -2.63
N GLY A 161 -14.84 28.40 -1.53
CA GLY A 161 -14.20 28.49 -0.22
C GLY A 161 -14.12 29.89 0.41
N MET A 162 -14.72 30.92 -0.20
CA MET A 162 -14.95 32.24 0.40
C MET A 162 -16.44 32.48 0.66
N ILE A 163 -16.75 32.99 1.85
CA ILE A 163 -18.07 33.53 2.19
C ILE A 163 -18.24 34.86 1.45
N PHE A 164 -19.10 34.92 0.44
CA PHE A 164 -19.52 36.19 -0.16
C PHE A 164 -20.78 36.70 0.53
N ILE A 165 -20.67 37.78 1.30
CA ILE A 165 -21.81 38.55 1.81
C ILE A 165 -22.12 39.66 0.79
N PHE A 166 -23.12 39.45 -0.07
CA PHE A 166 -23.60 40.50 -0.96
C PHE A 166 -24.57 41.43 -0.22
N SER A 167 -24.10 42.61 0.17
CA SER A 167 -24.99 43.71 0.61
C SER A 167 -25.51 44.46 -0.61
N GLY A 168 -26.56 43.95 -1.26
CA GLY A 168 -27.20 44.61 -2.40
C GLY A 168 -28.61 44.10 -2.67
N PHE A 169 -29.60 45.00 -2.63
CA PHE A 169 -31.00 44.72 -2.96
C PHE A 169 -31.15 44.40 -4.45
N PHE A 170 -31.65 43.20 -4.79
CA PHE A 170 -32.14 42.89 -6.13
C PHE A 170 -33.63 43.26 -6.22
N TYR A 171 -33.99 44.19 -7.10
CA TYR A 171 -35.37 44.52 -7.43
C TYR A 171 -35.83 43.73 -8.66
N PHE A 172 -36.78 42.82 -8.50
CA PHE A 172 -37.38 42.09 -9.62
C PHE A 172 -38.71 42.74 -10.02
N ILE A 173 -38.70 43.61 -11.04
CA ILE A 173 -39.95 44.13 -11.63
C ILE A 173 -40.60 43.02 -12.46
N HIS A 174 -41.71 42.46 -11.97
CA HIS A 174 -42.63 41.71 -12.83
C HIS A 174 -43.57 42.69 -13.55
N ARG A 175 -43.26 43.08 -14.79
CA ARG A 175 -44.30 43.65 -15.66
C ARG A 175 -45.23 42.52 -16.11
N LYS A 176 -46.38 42.35 -15.45
CA LYS A 176 -47.49 41.59 -16.05
C LYS A 176 -48.00 42.35 -17.27
N LYS A 177 -47.77 41.81 -18.47
CA LYS A 177 -48.46 42.26 -19.69
C LYS A 177 -49.94 41.87 -19.51
N LYS A 178 -50.84 42.85 -19.37
CA LYS A 178 -52.29 42.59 -19.39
C LYS A 178 -52.65 42.02 -20.77
N ALA A 179 -53.26 40.84 -20.78
CA ALA A 179 -53.91 40.27 -21.93
C ALA A 179 -55.31 40.90 -22.07
N GLY A 180 -55.63 41.35 -23.28
CA GLY A 180 -57.00 41.49 -23.78
C GLY A 180 -57.68 42.84 -23.55
N GLU A 181 -57.70 43.67 -24.59
CA GLU A 181 -58.94 44.30 -25.04
C GLU A 181 -58.85 44.51 -26.57
N GLN A 182 -59.54 43.63 -27.30
CA GLN A 182 -59.91 43.80 -28.70
C GLN A 182 -61.39 44.19 -28.68
N ARG A 183 -61.69 45.47 -28.95
CA ARG A 183 -62.88 45.93 -29.68
C ARG A 183 -62.59 47.31 -30.27
#